data_AF-A0A1Q2ZWN1-F1
#
_entry.id   AF-A0A1Q2ZWN1-F1
#
_cell.length_a   1.000
_cell.length_b   1.000
_cell.length_c   1.000
_cell.angle_alpha   90.00
_cell.angle_beta   90.00
_cell.angle_gamma   90.00
#
_symmetry.space_group_name_H-M   'P 1'
#
loop_
_entity.id
_entity.type
_entity.pdbx_description
1 polymer ?
#
loop_
_entity_poly.entity_id
_entity_poly.type
_entity_poly.pdbx_seq_one_letter_code
_entity_poly.pdbx_strand_id
1 'polypeptide(L)'
;MDSIVRQLEDPSIFHYKDLWLKETDNDRLLVLEIFAFGVMSDSKGIELSPGMRQKLQKLTIVTLSETHRELTYELIQSEARLDSSLQAELYLIQLRQFFEVKLDPVRKVAHIGRCYDCRDVYNQEKPLKAVKPRVTGSTLRDSLVQWRNSVNNK
;
A
#
# COMPACT_ATOMS: atom_id res chain seq x y z
N MET A 1 -1.54 -16.07 -21.43
CA MET A 1 -1.40 -15.63 -20.03
C MET A 1 -1.39 -14.12 -20.04
N ASP A 2 -2.30 -13.47 -19.32
CA ASP A 2 -2.51 -12.02 -19.36
C ASP A 2 -1.25 -11.26 -18.89
N SER A 3 -0.83 -10.25 -19.67
CA SER A 3 0.37 -9.44 -19.39
C SER A 3 0.24 -8.68 -18.06
N ILE A 4 -0.97 -8.29 -17.68
CA ILE A 4 -1.22 -7.52 -16.46
C ILE A 4 -1.14 -8.41 -15.22
N VAL A 5 -1.74 -9.60 -15.26
CA VAL A 5 -1.65 -10.55 -14.13
C VAL A 5 -0.19 -10.87 -13.82
N ARG A 6 0.64 -11.07 -14.85
CA ARG A 6 2.08 -11.28 -14.66
C ARG A 6 2.76 -10.11 -13.95
N GLN A 7 2.41 -8.86 -14.29
CA GLN A 7 2.97 -7.67 -13.62
C GLN A 7 2.44 -7.49 -12.19
N LEU A 8 1.19 -7.86 -11.93
CA LEU A 8 0.59 -7.81 -10.59
C LEU A 8 1.15 -8.90 -9.66
N GLU A 9 1.57 -10.03 -10.22
CA GLU A 9 2.22 -11.11 -9.48
C GLU A 9 3.73 -10.93 -9.34
N ASP A 10 4.36 -10.12 -10.19
CA ASP A 10 5.81 -9.90 -10.16
C ASP A 10 6.24 -9.31 -8.82
N PRO A 11 7.06 -9.99 -8.01
CA PRO A 11 7.47 -9.52 -6.69
C PRO A 11 8.29 -8.22 -6.71
N SER A 12 8.90 -7.85 -7.85
CA SER A 12 9.73 -6.65 -8.00
C SER A 12 8.95 -5.37 -8.31
N ILE A 13 7.70 -5.49 -8.76
CA ILE A 13 6.86 -4.34 -9.16
C ILE A 13 5.90 -3.98 -8.02
N PHE A 14 5.81 -2.70 -7.68
CA PHE A 14 4.85 -2.20 -6.66
C PHE A 14 4.16 -0.89 -7.05
N HIS A 15 4.59 -0.27 -8.15
CA HIS A 15 4.05 0.95 -8.70
C HIS A 15 3.28 0.62 -9.97
N TYR A 16 1.98 0.92 -9.99
CA TYR A 16 1.04 0.51 -11.02
C TYR A 16 0.30 1.69 -11.64
N LYS A 17 0.47 2.92 -11.14
CA LYS A 17 -0.21 4.11 -11.68
C LYS A 17 0.02 4.31 -13.17
N ASP A 18 1.26 4.19 -13.65
CA ASP A 18 1.56 4.38 -15.08
C ASP A 18 0.85 3.34 -15.95
N LEU A 19 0.72 2.11 -15.45
CA LEU A 19 -0.01 1.05 -16.12
C LEU A 19 -1.52 1.31 -16.09
N TRP A 20 -2.05 1.74 -14.94
CA TRP A 20 -3.44 2.16 -14.76
C TRP A 20 -3.85 3.31 -15.69
N LEU A 21 -2.97 4.30 -15.88
CA LEU A 21 -3.23 5.45 -16.77
C LEU A 21 -3.35 5.03 -18.25
N LYS A 22 -2.59 4.01 -18.66
CA LYS A 22 -2.55 3.53 -20.05
C LYS A 22 -3.64 2.50 -20.36
N GLU A 23 -4.23 1.88 -19.34
CA GLU A 23 -5.26 0.86 -19.52
C GLU A 23 -6.62 1.47 -19.92
N THR A 24 -7.31 0.76 -20.79
CA THR A 24 -8.59 1.12 -21.40
C THR A 24 -9.70 0.15 -21.04
N ASP A 25 -9.36 -1.12 -20.77
CA ASP A 25 -10.30 -2.13 -20.32
C ASP A 25 -10.79 -1.84 -18.89
N ASN A 26 -12.10 -1.88 -18.68
CA ASN A 26 -12.71 -1.46 -17.42
C ASN A 26 -12.41 -2.40 -16.25
N ASP A 27 -12.35 -3.71 -16.51
CA ASP A 27 -12.13 -4.71 -15.45
C ASP A 27 -10.67 -4.68 -15.02
N ARG A 28 -9.74 -4.60 -15.98
CA ARG A 28 -8.31 -4.41 -15.70
C ARG A 28 -8.01 -3.09 -15.02
N LEU A 29 -8.70 -2.01 -15.42
CA LEU A 29 -8.60 -0.72 -14.75
C LEU A 29 -8.97 -0.81 -13.27
N LEU A 30 -10.06 -1.51 -12.95
CA LEU A 30 -10.53 -1.69 -11.58
C LEU A 30 -9.46 -2.37 -10.72
N VAL A 31 -8.85 -3.44 -11.24
CA VAL A 31 -7.77 -4.17 -10.55
C VAL A 31 -6.55 -3.29 -10.38
N LEU A 32 -6.08 -2.63 -11.46
CA LEU A 32 -4.92 -1.75 -11.40
C LEU A 32 -5.12 -0.57 -10.47
N GLU A 33 -6.33 -0.01 -10.40
CA GLU A 33 -6.69 1.07 -9.49
C GLU A 33 -6.50 0.66 -8.02
N ILE A 34 -6.92 -0.56 -7.67
CA ILE A 34 -6.75 -1.10 -6.31
C ILE A 34 -5.27 -1.34 -6.00
N PHE A 35 -4.50 -1.85 -6.95
CA PHE A 35 -3.07 -2.09 -6.74
C PHE A 35 -2.27 -0.79 -6.68
N ALA A 36 -2.66 0.25 -7.40
CA ALA A 36 -2.04 1.56 -7.31
C ALA A 36 -2.40 2.23 -5.97
N PHE A 37 -3.69 2.31 -5.61
CA PHE A 37 -4.15 3.24 -4.56
C PHE A 37 -4.99 2.62 -3.44
N GLY A 38 -5.50 1.40 -3.62
CA GLY A 38 -6.41 0.73 -2.68
C GLY A 38 -5.73 -0.25 -1.73
N VAL A 39 -6.47 -0.80 -0.78
CA VAL A 39 -6.01 -1.82 0.18
C VAL A 39 -6.82 -3.11 0.05
N MET A 40 -6.50 -4.14 0.85
CA MET A 40 -7.21 -5.41 0.85
C MET A 40 -8.73 -5.31 1.04
N SER A 41 -9.24 -4.28 1.73
CA SER A 41 -10.69 -4.06 1.85
C SER A 41 -11.37 -3.73 0.53
N ASP A 42 -10.64 -3.07 -0.37
CA ASP A 42 -11.16 -2.52 -1.62
C ASP A 42 -11.25 -3.59 -2.72
N SER A 43 -10.59 -4.74 -2.55
CA SER A 43 -10.66 -5.87 -3.48
C SER A 43 -11.92 -6.73 -3.33
N LYS A 44 -12.95 -6.25 -2.63
CA LYS A 44 -14.19 -7.02 -2.41
C LYS A 44 -14.91 -7.21 -3.74
N GLY A 45 -15.18 -8.47 -4.09
CA GLY A 45 -15.86 -8.83 -5.34
C GLY A 45 -14.93 -8.99 -6.55
N ILE A 46 -13.61 -8.90 -6.34
CA ILE A 46 -12.61 -9.15 -7.38
C ILE A 46 -11.93 -10.48 -7.08
N GLU A 47 -11.82 -11.32 -8.12
CA GLU A 47 -11.05 -12.55 -8.03
C GLU A 47 -9.56 -12.23 -8.11
N LEU A 48 -8.84 -12.51 -7.02
CA LEU A 48 -7.39 -12.36 -6.96
C LEU A 48 -6.75 -13.75 -6.97
N SER A 49 -5.77 -13.94 -7.85
CA SER A 49 -4.87 -15.08 -7.75
C SER A 49 -4.12 -15.06 -6.41
N PRO A 50 -3.52 -16.18 -5.97
CA PRO A 50 -2.71 -16.21 -4.75
C PRO A 50 -1.56 -15.19 -4.76
N GLY A 51 -0.89 -15.01 -5.90
CA GLY A 51 0.21 -14.05 -6.06
C GLY A 51 -0.27 -12.60 -5.96
N MET A 52 -1.37 -12.27 -6.65
CA MET A 52 -2.02 -10.96 -6.58
C MET A 52 -2.49 -10.64 -5.17
N ARG A 53 -3.11 -11.61 -4.48
CA ARG A 53 -3.52 -11.45 -3.09
C ARG A 53 -2.32 -11.13 -2.21
N GLN A 54 -1.27 -11.95 -2.24
CA GLN A 54 -0.06 -11.71 -1.46
C GLN A 54 0.54 -10.32 -1.72
N LYS A 55 0.56 -9.88 -2.98
CA LYS A 55 1.03 -8.54 -3.35
C LYS A 55 0.16 -7.44 -2.72
N LEU A 56 -1.16 -7.53 -2.81
CA LEU A 56 -2.06 -6.53 -2.23
C LEU A 56 -2.02 -6.50 -0.70
N GLN A 57 -1.80 -7.65 -0.06
CA GLN A 57 -1.56 -7.72 1.40
C GLN A 57 -0.31 -6.91 1.78
N LYS A 58 0.78 -7.08 1.03
CA LYS A 58 2.02 -6.32 1.23
C LYS A 58 1.82 -4.81 1.00
N LEU A 59 1.15 -4.43 -0.10
CA LEU A 59 0.83 -3.03 -0.38
C LEU A 59 -0.06 -2.39 0.70
N THR A 60 -0.95 -3.18 1.31
CA THR A 60 -1.73 -2.74 2.47
C THR A 60 -0.83 -2.43 3.67
N ILE A 61 0.16 -3.29 3.95
CA ILE A 61 1.16 -3.03 5.01
C ILE A 61 1.97 -1.76 4.72
N VAL A 62 2.40 -1.54 3.47
CA VAL A 62 3.09 -0.30 3.07
C VAL A 62 2.21 0.92 3.39
N THR A 63 0.92 0.86 3.06
CA THR A 63 -0.04 1.95 3.35
C THR A 63 -0.17 2.21 4.87
N LEU A 64 -0.15 1.16 5.69
CA LEU A 64 -0.16 1.31 7.15
C LEU A 64 1.12 1.97 7.67
N SER A 65 2.28 1.62 7.09
CA SER A 65 3.58 2.17 7.47
C SER A 65 3.73 3.68 7.20
N GLU A 66 2.95 4.21 6.25
CA GLU A 66 2.91 5.64 5.93
C GLU A 66 2.21 6.47 7.02
N THR A 67 1.33 5.84 7.80
CA THR A 67 0.47 6.51 8.80
C THR A 67 0.84 6.16 10.24
N HIS A 68 1.51 5.03 10.47
CA HIS A 68 1.86 4.54 11.81
C HIS A 68 3.35 4.21 11.92
N ARG A 69 3.99 4.67 13.00
CA ARG A 69 5.38 4.33 13.32
C ARG A 69 5.53 3.09 14.18
N GLU A 70 4.46 2.67 14.86
CA GLU A 70 4.35 1.39 15.55
C GLU A 70 3.10 0.69 15.02
N LEU A 71 3.27 -0.54 14.52
CA LEU A 71 2.19 -1.37 13.99
C LEU A 71 2.06 -2.61 14.85
N THR A 72 0.88 -2.84 15.44
CA THR A 72 0.61 -4.13 16.08
C THR A 72 0.43 -5.22 15.02
N TYR A 73 0.82 -6.45 15.35
CA TYR A 73 0.60 -7.58 14.45
C TYR A 73 -0.89 -7.82 14.21
N GLU A 74 -1.72 -7.58 15.23
CA GLU A 74 -3.18 -7.66 15.11
C GLU A 74 -3.72 -6.69 14.06
N LEU A 75 -3.30 -5.42 14.07
CA LEU A 75 -3.70 -4.43 13.07
C LEU A 75 -3.27 -4.83 11.66
N ILE A 76 -2.04 -5.34 11.52
CA ILE A 76 -1.54 -5.82 10.24
C ILE A 76 -2.39 -7.01 9.76
N GLN A 77 -2.66 -7.97 10.64
CA GLN A 77 -3.45 -9.15 10.31
C GLN A 77 -4.88 -8.79 9.92
N SER A 78 -5.52 -7.84 10.62
CA SER A 78 -6.90 -7.43 10.32
C SER A 78 -6.97 -6.67 8.99
N GLU A 79 -6.12 -5.66 8.79
CA GLU A 79 -6.16 -4.79 7.61
C GLU A 79 -5.67 -5.51 6.36
N ALA A 80 -4.55 -6.24 6.45
CA ALA A 80 -4.00 -7.01 5.33
C ALA A 80 -4.60 -8.43 5.23
N ARG A 81 -5.57 -8.79 6.07
CA ARG A 81 -6.24 -10.11 6.06
C ARG A 81 -5.23 -11.27 6.04
N LEU A 82 -4.31 -11.27 7.00
CA LEU A 82 -3.30 -12.32 7.15
C LEU A 82 -3.77 -13.39 8.13
N ASP A 83 -3.42 -14.64 7.84
CA ASP A 83 -3.88 -15.79 8.62
C ASP A 83 -3.06 -15.98 9.91
N SER A 84 -1.87 -15.37 10.01
CA SER A 84 -0.98 -15.53 11.17
C SER A 84 -0.05 -14.34 11.38
N SER A 85 0.42 -14.18 12.61
CA SER A 85 1.46 -13.21 12.97
C SER A 85 2.80 -13.52 12.29
N LEU A 86 3.10 -14.80 12.06
CA LEU A 86 4.31 -15.21 11.33
C LEU A 86 4.31 -14.66 9.90
N GLN A 87 3.15 -14.67 9.24
CA GLN A 87 3.00 -14.09 7.90
C GLN A 87 3.22 -12.56 7.93
N ALA A 88 2.75 -11.88 8.98
CA ALA A 88 3.00 -10.45 9.17
C ALA A 88 4.51 -10.15 9.25
N GLU A 89 5.25 -10.90 10.08
CA GLU A 89 6.71 -10.74 10.21
C GLU A 89 7.44 -10.98 8.89
N LEU A 90 7.09 -12.06 8.18
CA LEU A 90 7.68 -12.38 6.88
C LEU A 90 7.46 -11.27 5.86
N TYR A 91 6.24 -10.71 5.79
CA TYR A 91 5.94 -9.63 4.86
C TYR A 91 6.65 -8.33 5.24
N LEU A 92 6.72 -7.99 6.54
CA LEU A 92 7.48 -6.84 7.02
C LEU A 92 8.97 -6.94 6.64
N ILE A 93 9.58 -8.13 6.76
CA ILE A 93 10.96 -8.36 6.34
C ILE A 93 11.12 -8.20 4.82
N GLN A 94 10.18 -8.70 4.03
CA GLN A 94 10.20 -8.58 2.56
C GLN A 94 9.99 -7.14 2.07
N LEU A 95 9.40 -6.28 2.89
CA LEU A 95 9.11 -4.88 2.57
C LEU A 95 10.22 -3.90 2.94
N ARG A 96 11.41 -4.38 3.30
CA ARG A 96 12.56 -3.53 3.70
C ARG A 96 13.00 -2.50 2.66
N GLN A 97 12.66 -2.70 1.38
CA GLN A 97 12.89 -1.70 0.34
C GLN A 97 12.03 -0.43 0.51
N PHE A 98 10.89 -0.52 1.19
CA PHE A 98 10.02 0.61 1.48
C PHE A 98 10.40 1.32 2.79
N PHE A 99 10.86 0.57 3.79
CA PHE A 99 11.15 1.14 5.11
C PHE A 99 12.09 0.28 5.95
N GLU A 100 12.73 0.90 6.93
CA GLU A 100 13.37 0.21 8.05
C GLU A 100 12.30 -0.38 8.98
N VAL A 101 12.53 -1.61 9.45
CA VAL A 101 11.64 -2.26 10.41
C VAL A 101 12.43 -2.95 11.51
N LYS A 102 11.98 -2.75 12.76
CA LYS A 102 12.41 -3.51 13.93
C LYS A 102 11.22 -4.28 14.48
N LEU A 103 11.33 -5.60 14.55
CA LEU A 103 10.28 -6.48 15.07
C LEU A 103 10.48 -6.68 16.58
N ASP A 104 9.40 -6.58 17.34
CA ASP A 104 9.33 -6.98 18.74
C ASP A 104 8.30 -8.12 18.87
N PRO A 105 8.74 -9.38 18.77
CA PRO A 105 7.83 -10.53 18.82
C PRO A 105 7.17 -10.73 20.19
N VAL A 106 7.77 -10.19 21.26
CA VAL A 106 7.22 -10.30 22.62
C VAL A 106 6.01 -9.39 22.78
N ARG A 107 6.15 -8.12 22.38
CA ARG A 107 5.03 -7.15 22.37
C ARG A 107 4.11 -7.33 21.17
N LYS A 108 4.49 -8.15 20.18
CA LYS A 108 3.78 -8.35 18.91
C LYS A 108 3.58 -7.04 18.15
N VAL A 109 4.65 -6.25 18.06
CA VAL A 109 4.66 -4.97 17.34
C VAL A 109 5.84 -4.88 16.39
N ALA A 110 5.67 -4.09 15.34
CA ALA A 110 6.71 -3.69 14.41
C ALA A 110 6.90 -2.17 14.47
N HIS A 111 8.14 -1.75 14.71
CA HIS A 111 8.51 -0.34 14.67
C HIS A 111 9.00 0.02 13.27
N ILE A 112 8.30 0.94 12.62
CA ILE A 112 8.63 1.48 11.30
C ILE A 112 9.56 2.68 11.48
N GLY A 113 10.79 2.52 10.99
CA GLY A 113 11.81 3.56 11.00
C GLY A 113 11.72 4.48 9.79
N ARG A 114 12.86 4.73 9.16
CA ARG A 114 12.94 5.55 7.96
C ARG A 114 12.19 4.88 6.80
N CYS A 115 11.39 5.67 6.08
CA CYS A 115 10.77 5.25 4.81
C CYS A 115 11.67 5.67 3.64
N TYR A 116 11.85 4.78 2.67
CA TYR A 116 12.68 4.95 1.48
C TYR A 116 11.86 5.06 0.19
N ASP A 117 10.70 4.42 0.17
CA ASP A 117 9.75 4.42 -0.95
C ASP A 117 8.32 4.51 -0.39
N CYS A 118 7.36 4.84 -1.25
CA CYS A 118 5.94 4.89 -0.90
C CYS A 118 5.10 4.23 -2.00
N ARG A 119 3.78 4.16 -1.83
CA ARG A 119 2.90 3.75 -2.93
C ARG A 119 2.65 4.89 -3.92
N ASP A 120 1.97 4.54 -5.01
CA ASP A 120 1.47 5.50 -5.98
C ASP A 120 0.58 6.56 -5.32
N VAL A 121 0.81 7.82 -5.70
CA VAL A 121 0.02 8.96 -5.23
C VAL A 121 -0.99 9.35 -6.29
N TYR A 122 -2.27 9.39 -5.93
CA TYR A 122 -3.33 9.87 -6.81
C TYR A 122 -3.33 11.41 -6.88
N ASN A 123 -3.40 11.97 -8.09
CA ASN A 123 -3.42 13.42 -8.31
C ASN A 123 -4.44 13.82 -9.38
N GLN A 124 -5.62 13.18 -9.35
CA GLN A 124 -6.79 13.52 -10.17
C GLN A 124 -6.59 13.32 -11.69
N GLU A 125 -5.72 12.40 -12.08
CA GLU A 125 -5.41 12.14 -13.49
C GLU A 125 -6.58 11.50 -14.25
N LYS A 126 -7.37 10.66 -13.57
CA LYS A 126 -8.53 9.95 -14.12
C LYS A 126 -9.52 9.64 -12.99
N PRO A 127 -10.85 9.62 -13.26
CA PRO A 127 -11.83 9.28 -12.23
C PRO A 127 -11.61 7.87 -11.66
N LEU A 128 -11.66 7.77 -10.34
CA LEU A 128 -11.57 6.50 -9.60
C LEU A 128 -12.95 5.86 -9.50
N LYS A 129 -13.00 4.53 -9.59
CA LYS A 129 -14.23 3.72 -9.57
C LYS A 129 -14.33 2.81 -8.35
N ALA A 130 -13.20 2.28 -7.89
CA ALA A 130 -13.12 1.25 -6.86
C ALA A 130 -12.64 1.80 -5.51
N VAL A 131 -11.76 2.80 -5.52
CA VAL A 131 -11.02 3.20 -4.32
C VAL A 131 -11.24 4.66 -3.94
N LYS A 132 -11.06 4.95 -2.65
CA LYS A 132 -10.91 6.30 -2.12
C LYS A 132 -9.46 6.44 -1.62
N PRO A 133 -8.57 7.12 -2.35
CA PRO A 133 -7.16 7.19 -2.00
C PRO A 133 -7.00 7.88 -0.65
N ARG A 134 -6.21 7.27 0.23
CA ARG A 134 -5.89 7.83 1.55
C ARG A 134 -4.91 8.99 1.44
N VAL A 135 -4.02 8.94 0.44
CA VAL A 135 -3.01 9.96 0.15
C VAL A 135 -3.21 10.45 -1.28
N THR A 136 -3.29 11.77 -1.44
CA THR A 136 -3.35 12.43 -2.75
C THR A 136 -2.30 13.54 -2.84
N GLY A 137 -2.06 14.02 -4.06
CA GLY A 137 -1.20 15.18 -4.27
C GLY A 137 -1.64 16.42 -3.47
N SER A 138 -2.96 16.60 -3.27
CA SER A 138 -3.47 17.70 -2.44
C SER A 138 -3.18 17.48 -0.95
N THR A 139 -3.46 16.30 -0.40
CA THR A 139 -3.23 16.04 1.02
C THR A 139 -1.75 16.14 1.39
N LEU A 140 -0.85 15.75 0.49
CA LEU A 140 0.59 15.92 0.68
C LEU A 140 1.01 17.39 0.70
N ARG A 141 0.51 18.20 -0.24
CA ARG A 141 0.77 19.66 -0.24
C ARG A 141 0.29 20.31 1.04
N ASP A 142 -0.92 19.97 1.48
CA ASP A 142 -1.50 20.53 2.71
C ASP A 142 -0.67 20.13 3.94
N SER A 143 -0.22 18.87 4.00
CA SER A 143 0.66 18.38 5.07
C SER A 143 2.00 19.13 5.11
N LEU A 144 2.60 19.42 3.95
CA LEU A 144 3.84 20.21 3.86
C LEU A 144 3.63 21.66 4.32
N VAL A 145 2.50 22.28 3.95
CA VAL A 145 2.16 23.63 4.40
C VAL A 145 1.97 23.66 5.93
N GLN A 146 1.25 22.68 6.49
CA GLN A 146 1.06 22.55 7.93
C GLN A 146 2.38 22.37 8.66
N TRP A 147 3.27 21.51 8.16
CA TRP A 147 4.60 21.31 8.74
C TRP A 147 5.45 22.59 8.67
N ARG A 148 5.49 23.27 7.52
CA ARG A 148 6.22 24.54 7.39
C ARG A 148 5.72 25.57 8.40
N ASN A 149 4.40 25.69 8.56
CA ASN A 149 3.80 26.64 9.49
C ASN A 149 4.10 26.26 10.96
N SER A 150 4.16 24.97 11.31
CA SER A 150 4.49 24.53 12.67
C SER A 150 5.96 24.72 13.02
N VAL A 151 6.86 24.70 12.03
CA VAL A 151 8.28 25.01 12.21
C VAL A 151 8.51 26.53 12.32
N ASN A 152 7.78 27.33 11.54
CA ASN A 152 7.95 28.79 11.49
C ASN A 152 7.18 29.56 12.58
N ASN A 153 6.20 28.94 13.25
CA ASN A 153 5.50 29.52 14.41
C ASN A 153 6.19 29.18 15.74
N LYS A 154 7.50 28.91 15.70
CA LYS A 154 8.41 28.86 16.85
C LYS A 154 9.37 30.04 16.80
#